data_AF-A0A4V2E9W9-F1
#
_entry.id   AF-A0A4V2E9W9-F1
#
_cell.length_a   1.000
_cell.length_b   1.000
_cell.length_c   1.000
_cell.angle_alpha   90.00
_cell.angle_beta   90.00
_cell.angle_gamma   90.00
#
_symmetry.space_group_name_H-M   'P 1'
#
loop_
_entity.id
_entity.type
_entity.pdbx_description
1 polymer ?
#
loop_
_entity_poly.entity_id
_entity_poly.type
_entity_poly.pdbx_seq_one_letter_code
_entity_poly.pdbx_strand_id
1 'polypeptide(L)'
;MGLHFGRLAAAALIAAAGLVVGMPSLRAANLDDACGGPEKITCNSALFCRKEAGQCGVADAKGTCEKAPAFCIRIHRPVCGCNGKTYPNECEARHVKVAVDYTGPCKKAPGAAEPKPEKSPATKKKKSSK
;
A
#
# COMPACT_ATOMS: atom_id res chain seq x y z
N MET A 1 -11.60 4.41 -79.42
CA MET A 1 -12.68 3.64 -78.77
C MET A 1 -12.06 3.06 -77.50
N GLY A 2 -11.88 3.79 -76.41
CA GLY A 2 -12.91 4.36 -75.55
C GLY A 2 -13.52 3.23 -74.70
N LEU A 3 -13.22 3.17 -73.38
CA LEU A 3 -14.13 2.72 -72.31
C LEU A 3 -13.46 2.82 -70.90
N HIS A 4 -13.91 3.83 -70.15
CA HIS A 4 -14.16 3.93 -68.70
C HIS A 4 -13.17 3.50 -67.59
N PHE A 5 -12.63 4.54 -66.96
CA PHE A 5 -12.58 4.80 -65.50
C PHE A 5 -13.23 3.77 -64.56
N GLY A 6 -12.39 3.03 -63.83
CA GLY A 6 -12.76 2.34 -62.59
C GLY A 6 -11.92 2.87 -61.43
N ARG A 7 -12.39 3.94 -60.78
CA ARG A 7 -11.81 4.47 -59.53
C ARG A 7 -12.09 3.48 -58.41
N LEU A 8 -11.22 2.49 -58.21
CA LEU A 8 -11.17 1.74 -56.96
C LEU A 8 -10.21 2.46 -56.02
N ALA A 9 -10.71 3.52 -55.39
CA ALA A 9 -10.13 4.02 -54.17
C ALA A 9 -10.26 2.91 -53.12
N ALA A 10 -9.17 2.21 -52.84
CA ALA A 10 -9.08 1.38 -51.65
C ALA A 10 -9.17 2.32 -50.43
N ALA A 11 -10.39 2.48 -49.93
CA ALA A 11 -10.63 3.11 -48.64
C ALA A 11 -9.93 2.24 -47.58
N ALA A 12 -8.74 2.65 -47.17
CA ALA A 12 -8.10 2.11 -45.99
C ALA A 12 -8.98 2.47 -44.79
N LEU A 13 -9.81 1.52 -44.39
CA LEU A 13 -10.54 1.54 -43.13
C LEU A 13 -9.49 1.57 -42.00
N ILE A 14 -9.08 2.77 -41.59
CA ILE A 14 -8.51 2.95 -40.26
C ILE A 14 -9.70 2.76 -39.31
N ALA A 15 -10.00 1.49 -39.01
CA ALA A 15 -10.71 1.15 -37.81
C ALA A 15 -9.84 1.64 -36.67
N ALA A 16 -10.03 2.90 -36.28
CA ALA A 16 -9.59 3.42 -35.01
C ALA A 16 -10.41 2.69 -33.94
N ALA A 17 -10.13 1.41 -33.75
CA ALA A 17 -10.33 0.72 -32.49
C ALA A 17 -9.41 1.44 -31.52
N GLY A 18 -9.89 2.58 -31.01
CA GLY A 18 -9.34 3.20 -29.83
C GLY A 18 -9.49 2.17 -28.73
N LEU A 19 -8.45 1.34 -28.56
CA LEU A 19 -8.16 0.75 -27.26
C LEU A 19 -8.00 1.95 -26.34
N VAL A 20 -9.10 2.32 -25.70
CA VAL A 20 -9.05 2.84 -24.34
C VAL A 20 -8.49 1.70 -23.50
N VAL A 21 -7.18 1.45 -23.63
CA VAL A 21 -6.39 0.85 -22.56
C VAL A 21 -6.68 1.75 -21.39
N GLY A 22 -7.58 1.30 -20.51
CA GLY A 22 -8.01 2.06 -19.36
C GLY A 22 -6.75 2.54 -18.66
N MET A 23 -6.49 3.84 -18.72
CA MET A 23 -5.39 4.43 -17.97
C MET A 23 -5.57 3.91 -16.55
N PRO A 24 -4.55 3.24 -15.96
CA PRO A 24 -4.64 2.86 -14.57
C PRO A 24 -4.76 4.19 -13.84
N SER A 25 -6.00 4.54 -13.48
CA SER A 25 -6.24 5.63 -12.57
C SER A 25 -5.37 5.28 -11.37
N LEU A 26 -4.46 6.19 -11.02
CA LEU A 26 -3.64 6.11 -9.82
C LEU A 26 -4.56 6.26 -8.59
N ARG A 27 -5.53 5.35 -8.46
CA ARG A 27 -6.45 5.23 -7.36
C ARG A 27 -5.77 4.31 -6.39
N ALA A 28 -5.45 4.86 -5.23
CA ALA A 28 -5.01 4.07 -4.11
C ALA A 28 -6.06 2.96 -3.83
N ALA A 29 -5.59 1.78 -3.46
CA ALA A 29 -6.40 0.61 -3.16
C ALA A 29 -7.30 0.87 -1.93
N ASN A 30 -8.54 0.36 -1.99
CA ASN A 30 -9.53 0.48 -0.93
C ASN A 30 -9.38 -0.65 0.10
N LEU A 31 -10.32 -0.75 1.02
CA LEU A 31 -10.33 -1.81 2.02
C LEU A 31 -10.43 -3.18 1.32
N ASP A 32 -9.64 -4.15 1.78
CA ASP A 32 -9.57 -5.52 1.28
C ASP A 32 -8.99 -5.67 -0.14
N ASP A 33 -8.64 -4.57 -0.81
CA ASP A 33 -7.93 -4.60 -2.09
C ASP A 33 -6.46 -5.00 -1.91
N ALA A 34 -5.87 -5.54 -2.98
CA ALA A 34 -4.44 -5.84 -3.02
C ALA A 34 -3.59 -4.57 -3.05
N CYS A 35 -2.46 -4.59 -2.34
CA CYS A 35 -1.47 -3.51 -2.30
C CYS A 35 -0.04 -4.06 -2.45
N GLY A 36 0.93 -3.16 -2.65
CA GLY A 36 2.31 -3.54 -2.94
C GLY A 36 2.43 -4.14 -4.33
N GLY A 37 3.20 -5.24 -4.44
CA GLY A 37 3.50 -5.87 -5.72
C GLY A 37 4.38 -5.03 -6.64
N PRO A 38 4.60 -5.48 -7.89
CA PRO A 38 5.43 -4.79 -8.88
C PRO A 38 4.90 -3.38 -9.20
N GLU A 39 3.58 -3.24 -9.18
CA GLU A 39 2.86 -1.99 -9.44
C GLU A 39 2.94 -0.98 -8.27
N LYS A 40 3.57 -1.36 -7.13
CA LYS A 40 3.74 -0.52 -5.93
C LYS A 40 2.42 0.12 -5.47
N ILE A 41 1.33 -0.65 -5.53
CA ILE A 41 -0.02 -0.16 -5.23
C ILE A 41 -0.07 0.30 -3.76
N THR A 42 -0.45 1.55 -3.55
CA THR A 42 -0.61 2.13 -2.20
C THR A 42 -2.06 2.05 -1.76
N CYS A 43 -2.30 2.00 -0.45
CA CYS A 43 -3.65 2.03 0.10
C CYS A 43 -4.14 3.48 0.32
N ASN A 44 -5.46 3.68 0.30
CA ASN A 44 -6.06 4.96 0.67
C ASN A 44 -5.64 5.43 2.07
N SER A 45 -5.76 6.73 2.33
CA SER A 45 -5.16 7.41 3.49
C SER A 45 -5.63 6.91 4.86
N ALA A 46 -6.76 6.20 4.99
CA ALA A 46 -7.21 5.59 6.24
C ALA A 46 -6.62 4.18 6.49
N LEU A 47 -6.03 3.58 5.47
CA LEU A 47 -5.61 2.18 5.43
C LEU A 47 -4.08 2.07 5.48
N PHE A 48 -3.59 0.84 5.68
CA PHE A 48 -2.19 0.49 5.51
C PHE A 48 -2.09 -0.82 4.74
N CYS A 49 -0.95 -1.02 4.07
CA CYS A 49 -0.69 -2.25 3.32
C CYS A 49 -0.18 -3.33 4.28
N ARG A 50 -1.04 -4.28 4.65
CA ARG A 50 -0.65 -5.45 5.45
C ARG A 50 -0.01 -6.49 4.52
N LYS A 51 1.32 -6.56 4.56
CA LYS A 51 2.11 -7.67 3.99
C LYS A 51 2.24 -8.79 5.03
N GLU A 52 2.58 -10.00 4.60
CA GLU A 52 2.98 -11.04 5.54
C GLU A 52 4.33 -10.70 6.17
N ALA A 53 4.57 -11.21 7.38
CA ALA A 53 5.85 -11.02 8.03
C ALA A 53 7.00 -11.55 7.15
N GLY A 54 8.12 -10.84 7.12
CA GLY A 54 9.34 -11.16 6.38
C GLY A 54 9.38 -10.58 4.97
N GLN A 55 8.35 -9.83 4.56
CA GLN A 55 8.21 -9.34 3.19
C GLN A 55 8.63 -7.87 3.00
N CYS A 56 9.26 -7.25 3.99
CA CYS A 56 9.61 -5.82 3.97
C CYS A 56 10.60 -5.44 2.85
N GLY A 57 11.51 -6.36 2.48
CA GLY A 57 12.53 -6.15 1.45
C GLY A 57 12.24 -6.86 0.11
N VAL A 58 11.10 -7.52 -0.02
CA VAL A 58 10.73 -8.22 -1.25
C VAL A 58 10.08 -7.22 -2.20
N ALA A 59 10.72 -6.98 -3.35
CA ALA A 59 10.31 -5.96 -4.32
C ALA A 59 8.83 -6.07 -4.71
N ASP A 60 8.37 -7.30 -4.95
CA ASP A 60 7.02 -7.60 -5.42
C ASP A 60 6.11 -8.15 -4.31
N ALA A 61 6.46 -7.92 -3.04
CA ALA A 61 5.62 -8.36 -1.95
C ALA A 61 4.25 -7.69 -2.01
N LYS A 62 3.24 -8.55 -2.15
CA LYS A 62 1.84 -8.17 -2.14
C LYS A 62 1.32 -8.16 -0.71
N GLY A 63 0.29 -7.38 -0.48
CA GLY A 63 -0.44 -7.35 0.77
C GLY A 63 -1.90 -7.04 0.51
N THR A 64 -2.62 -6.84 1.61
CA THR A 64 -4.02 -6.41 1.59
C THR A 64 -4.15 -5.09 2.33
N CYS A 65 -4.92 -4.17 1.78
CA CYS A 65 -5.22 -2.91 2.43
C CYS A 65 -6.18 -3.13 3.60
N GLU A 66 -5.73 -2.77 4.80
CA GLU A 66 -6.50 -2.93 6.03
C GLU A 66 -6.64 -1.64 6.81
N LYS A 67 -7.67 -1.59 7.67
CA LYS A 67 -7.78 -0.54 8.68
C LYS A 67 -6.68 -0.71 9.71
N ALA A 68 -5.98 0.37 10.03
CA ALA A 68 -5.15 0.42 11.21
C ALA A 68 -6.03 0.23 12.46
N PRO A 69 -5.62 -0.60 13.44
CA PRO A 69 -6.32 -0.70 14.72
C PRO A 69 -6.47 0.68 15.36
N ALA A 70 -7.67 1.03 15.82
CA ALA A 70 -7.88 2.32 16.49
C ALA A 70 -7.33 2.33 17.93
N PHE A 71 -7.30 1.16 18.56
CA PHE A 71 -6.87 0.97 19.95
C PHE A 71 -6.08 -0.33 20.07
N CYS A 72 -5.09 -0.33 20.96
CA CYS A 72 -4.26 -1.50 21.25
C CYS A 72 -4.24 -1.75 22.75
N ILE A 73 -4.44 -3.02 23.12
CA ILE A 73 -4.21 -3.48 24.48
C ILE A 73 -2.70 -3.51 24.75
N ARG A 74 -2.30 -3.17 25.97
CA ARG A 74 -0.89 -3.12 26.37
C ARG A 74 -0.36 -4.50 26.72
N ILE A 75 -0.20 -5.35 25.72
CA ILE A 75 0.49 -6.63 25.84
C ILE A 75 1.91 -6.46 25.32
N HIS A 76 2.90 -6.90 26.09
CA HIS A 76 4.29 -6.88 25.64
C HIS A 76 4.64 -8.17 24.88
N ARG A 77 4.68 -8.08 23.55
CA ARG A 77 5.07 -9.15 22.61
C ARG A 77 5.80 -8.50 21.42
N PRO A 78 7.07 -8.12 21.58
CA PRO A 78 7.73 -7.20 20.66
C PRO A 78 7.82 -7.75 19.24
N VAL A 79 7.80 -6.83 18.27
CA VAL A 79 7.98 -7.13 16.84
C VAL A 79 8.92 -6.09 16.21
N CYS A 80 9.62 -6.47 15.17
CA CYS A 80 10.38 -5.56 14.34
C CYS A 80 9.53 -5.13 13.14
N GLY A 81 9.35 -3.82 12.95
CA GLY A 81 8.64 -3.29 11.78
C GLY A 81 9.54 -3.17 10.55
N CYS A 82 8.94 -3.08 9.35
CA CYS A 82 9.68 -2.84 8.10
C CYS A 82 10.53 -1.55 8.10
N ASN A 83 10.27 -0.63 9.03
CA ASN A 83 11.03 0.59 9.22
C ASN A 83 12.24 0.43 10.16
N GLY A 84 12.56 -0.80 10.58
CA GLY A 84 13.67 -1.10 11.50
C GLY A 84 13.43 -0.65 12.95
N LYS A 85 12.19 -0.29 13.32
CA LYS A 85 11.83 0.05 14.70
C LYS A 85 11.17 -1.12 15.41
N THR A 86 11.56 -1.33 16.66
CA THR A 86 10.89 -2.27 17.57
C THR A 86 9.59 -1.67 18.07
N TYR A 87 8.50 -2.41 17.96
CA TYR A 87 7.20 -2.07 18.54
C TYR A 87 6.89 -2.99 19.73
N PRO A 88 6.20 -2.50 20.78
CA PRO A 88 5.86 -3.33 21.94
C PRO A 88 4.98 -4.54 21.62
N ASN A 89 4.17 -4.44 20.56
CA ASN A 89 3.38 -5.52 19.97
C ASN A 89 2.98 -5.20 18.53
N GLU A 90 2.46 -6.20 17.81
CA GLU A 90 1.97 -6.07 16.43
C GLU A 90 0.85 -5.03 16.30
N CYS A 91 -0.06 -4.94 17.27
CA CYS A 91 -1.14 -3.97 17.22
C CYS A 91 -0.57 -2.54 17.17
N GLU A 92 0.40 -2.23 18.02
CA GLU A 92 1.03 -0.90 18.04
C GLU A 92 1.81 -0.60 16.76
N ALA A 93 2.45 -1.60 16.13
CA ALA A 93 3.05 -1.43 14.80
C ALA A 93 1.99 -1.08 13.73
N ARG A 94 0.88 -1.84 13.70
CA ARG A 94 -0.22 -1.64 12.74
C ARG A 94 -0.99 -0.34 13.00
N HIS A 95 -1.10 0.09 14.26
CA HIS A 95 -1.75 1.37 14.64
C HIS A 95 -1.09 2.56 13.94
N VAL A 96 0.24 2.53 13.84
CA VAL A 96 1.03 3.53 13.11
C VAL A 96 1.34 3.11 11.66
N LYS A 97 0.58 2.15 11.12
CA LYS A 97 0.61 1.71 9.72
C LYS A 97 1.95 1.12 9.26
N VAL A 98 2.66 0.45 10.16
CA VAL A 98 3.91 -0.23 9.86
C VAL A 98 3.65 -1.74 9.80
N ALA A 99 3.99 -2.35 8.65
CA ALA A 99 3.97 -3.80 8.50
C ALA A 99 5.08 -4.44 9.33
N VAL A 100 4.82 -5.63 9.85
CA VAL A 100 5.79 -6.41 10.65
C VAL A 100 6.76 -7.10 9.71
N ASP A 101 8.04 -7.07 10.07
CA ASP A 101 9.09 -7.87 9.44
C ASP A 101 9.22 -9.22 10.14
N TYR A 102 9.55 -9.23 11.44
CA TYR A 102 9.68 -10.47 12.20
C TYR A 102 9.29 -10.29 13.66
N THR A 103 9.03 -11.39 14.33
CA THR A 103 8.74 -11.44 15.76
C THR A 103 10.00 -11.21 16.57
N GLY A 104 9.87 -10.51 17.70
CA GLY A 104 10.98 -10.07 18.54
C GLY A 104 11.44 -8.64 18.22
N PRO A 105 12.33 -8.07 19.05
CA PRO A 105 12.87 -6.74 18.82
C PRO A 105 13.74 -6.71 17.55
N CYS A 106 13.85 -5.53 16.93
CA CYS A 106 14.77 -5.35 15.82
C CYS A 106 16.21 -5.61 16.25
N LYS A 107 16.92 -6.39 15.44
CA LYS A 107 18.36 -6.59 15.57
C LYS A 107 19.05 -5.31 15.08
N LYS A 108 19.47 -4.43 15.99
CA LYS A 108 20.31 -3.30 15.63
C LYS A 108 21.69 -3.80 15.18
N ALA A 109 22.25 -3.22 14.13
CA ALA A 109 23.70 -3.10 14.05
C ALA A 109 24.17 -2.21 15.22
N PRO A 110 25.29 -2.52 15.90
CA PRO A 110 25.74 -1.74 17.05
C PRO A 110 25.90 -0.26 16.64
N GLY A 111 25.09 0.64 17.24
CA GLY A 111 25.19 2.09 17.04
C GLY A 111 23.89 2.85 16.71
N ALA A 112 22.80 2.18 16.32
CA ALA A 112 21.52 2.88 16.14
C ALA A 112 20.86 3.14 17.50
N ALA A 113 20.73 4.39 17.94
CA ALA A 113 19.99 4.72 19.16
C ALA A 113 18.51 4.31 19.03
N GLU A 114 17.93 3.76 20.11
CA GLU A 114 16.48 3.49 20.16
C GLU A 114 15.74 4.84 20.18
N PRO A 115 14.69 5.02 19.37
CA PRO A 115 13.72 6.06 19.70
C PRO A 115 13.08 5.68 21.04
N LYS A 116 13.34 6.51 22.05
CA LYS A 116 12.68 6.50 23.37
C LYS A 116 11.16 6.35 23.17
N PRO A 117 10.41 5.67 24.06
CA PRO A 117 8.97 5.48 23.91
C PRO A 117 8.27 6.83 23.72
N GLU A 118 7.99 7.16 22.47
CA GLU A 118 7.20 8.31 22.09
C GLU A 118 5.77 7.92 22.45
N LYS A 119 5.24 8.58 23.49
CA LYS A 119 3.86 8.41 23.93
C LYS A 119 2.98 8.48 22.68
N SER A 120 2.33 7.37 22.35
CA SER A 120 1.32 7.27 21.30
C SER A 120 0.49 8.55 21.33
N PRO A 121 0.38 9.31 20.22
CA PRO A 121 -0.41 10.52 20.22
C PRO A 121 -1.85 10.12 20.54
N ALA A 122 -2.28 10.42 21.77
CA ALA A 122 -3.67 10.36 22.15
C ALA A 122 -4.40 11.30 21.21
N THR A 123 -5.14 10.73 20.26
CA THR A 123 -6.04 11.47 19.40
C THR A 123 -7.00 12.22 20.31
N LYS A 124 -6.85 13.55 20.37
CA LYS A 124 -7.82 14.42 21.01
C LYS A 124 -9.16 14.16 20.32
N LYS A 125 -10.08 13.47 21.02
CA LYS A 125 -11.50 13.35 20.65
C LYS A 125 -11.97 14.77 20.27
N LYS A 126 -12.28 15.00 18.99
CA LYS A 126 -13.05 16.19 18.59
C LYS A 126 -14.39 16.06 19.31
N LYS A 127 -14.62 16.92 20.30
CA LYS A 127 -15.92 17.10 20.95
C LYS A 127 -16.83 17.70 19.87
N SER A 128 -17.66 16.86 19.27
CA SER A 128 -18.79 17.32 18.44
C SER A 128 -19.74 18.02 19.40
N SER A 129 -19.68 19.36 19.41
CA SER A 129 -20.65 20.18 20.11
C SER A 129 -21.91 20.25 19.25
N LYS A 130 -23.01 19.97 19.93
CA LYS A 130 -24.40 20.02 19.53
C LYS A 130 -24.81 21.39 19.01
#